data_AF-R0KRV0-F1
#
_entry.id   AF-R0KRV0-F1
#
_cell.length_a   1.000
_cell.length_b   1.000
_cell.length_c   1.000
_cell.angle_alpha   90.00
_cell.angle_beta   90.00
_cell.angle_gamma   90.00
#
_symmetry.space_group_name_H-M   'P 1'
#
loop_
_entity.id
_entity.type
_entity.pdbx_description
1 polymer ?
#
loop_
_entity_poly.entity_id
_entity_poly.type
_entity_poly.pdbx_seq_one_letter_code
_entity_poly.pdbx_strand_id
1 'polypeptide(L)' 'MFNDIPLEFIPSGHEFTIWSMEFHPVGHVLATGSMDNTVRFWIRPRAGEEEDQENTDERDVNENKTGQIPGL' A
#
# COMPACT_ATOMS: atom_id res chain seq x y z
N MET A 1 1.81 -7.34 -30.07
CA MET A 1 2.12 -8.19 -28.90
C MET A 1 1.69 -7.41 -27.67
N PHE A 2 0.90 -8.02 -26.80
CA PHE A 2 0.59 -7.42 -25.49
C PHE A 2 1.86 -7.52 -24.63
N ASN A 3 2.15 -6.49 -23.84
CA ASN A 3 3.31 -6.49 -22.97
C ASN A 3 3.03 -7.45 -21.80
N ASP A 4 3.77 -8.54 -21.71
CA ASP A 4 3.67 -9.54 -20.62
C ASP A 4 4.38 -9.08 -19.33
N ILE A 5 4.68 -7.78 -19.22
CA ILE A 5 5.33 -7.20 -18.04
C ILE A 5 4.23 -6.93 -17.00
N PRO A 6 4.28 -7.53 -15.80
CA PRO A 6 3.31 -7.27 -14.75
C PRO A 6 3.38 -5.80 -14.33
N LEU A 7 2.21 -5.16 -14.19
CA LEU A 7 2.12 -3.75 -13.80
C LEU A 7 2.45 -3.54 -12.32
N GLU A 8 2.00 -4.45 -11.46
CA GLU A 8 2.11 -4.31 -10.02
C GLU A 8 2.16 -5.68 -9.35
N PHE A 9 2.93 -5.77 -8.25
CA PHE A 9 2.98 -6.93 -7.37
C PHE A 9 2.55 -6.50 -5.98
N ILE A 10 1.57 -7.19 -5.41
CA ILE A 10 1.04 -6.88 -4.08
C ILE A 10 1.66 -7.86 -3.07
N PRO A 11 2.59 -7.42 -2.21
CA PRO A 11 3.31 -8.31 -1.29
C PRO A 11 2.41 -8.96 -0.24
N SER A 12 1.30 -8.30 0.11
CA SER A 12 0.36 -8.71 1.15
C SER A 12 -0.91 -9.37 0.60
N GLY A 13 -0.85 -9.92 -0.61
CA GLY A 13 -1.98 -10.60 -1.24
C GLY A 13 -2.29 -11.98 -0.65
N HIS A 14 -2.50 -12.96 -1.53
CA HIS A 14 -2.74 -14.33 -1.09
C HIS A 14 -1.43 -15.07 -0.81
N GLU A 15 -1.39 -15.85 0.26
CA GLU A 15 -0.21 -16.62 0.67
C GLU A 15 -0.07 -17.91 -0.16
N PHE A 16 -1.20 -18.45 -0.61
CA PHE A 16 -1.26 -19.67 -1.42
C PHE A 16 -2.00 -19.44 -2.75
N THR A 17 -2.13 -20.54 -3.51
CA THR A 17 -2.74 -20.54 -4.85
C THR A 17 -4.16 -19.98 -4.84
N ILE A 18 -4.40 -19.04 -5.74
CA ILE A 18 -5.73 -18.52 -6.07
C ILE A 18 -6.41 -19.52 -7.00
N TRP A 19 -7.59 -19.99 -6.61
CA TRP A 19 -8.35 -20.98 -7.38
C TRP A 19 -9.50 -20.36 -8.18
N SER A 20 -10.01 -19.21 -7.74
CA SER A 20 -11.14 -18.54 -8.38
C SER A 20 -11.00 -17.03 -8.28
N MET A 21 -11.46 -16.33 -9.31
CA MET A 21 -11.44 -14.88 -9.40
C MET A 21 -12.63 -14.40 -10.24
N GLU A 22 -13.40 -13.43 -9.73
CA GLU A 22 -14.55 -12.88 -10.43
C GLU A 22 -14.69 -11.36 -10.18
N PHE A 23 -14.97 -10.62 -11.25
CA PHE A 23 -15.29 -9.20 -11.15
C PHE A 23 -16.77 -9.02 -10.77
N HIS A 24 -17.05 -8.04 -9.92
CA HIS A 24 -18.41 -7.61 -9.68
C HIS A 24 -19.07 -7.14 -10.99
N PRO A 25 -20.33 -7.48 -11.29
CA PRO A 25 -20.98 -7.19 -12.57
C PRO A 25 -21.13 -5.68 -12.88
N VAL A 26 -21.16 -4.83 -11.85
CA VAL A 26 -21.22 -3.36 -11.99
C VAL A 26 -19.80 -2.75 -12.04
N GLY A 27 -18.75 -3.56 -11.94
CA GLY A 27 -17.35 -3.14 -11.93
C GLY A 27 -16.86 -2.68 -10.55
N HIS A 28 -15.59 -2.28 -10.51
CA HIS A 28 -14.87 -1.68 -9.36
C HIS A 28 -14.44 -2.60 -8.22
N VAL A 29 -14.98 -3.80 -8.12
CA VAL A 29 -14.56 -4.79 -7.12
C VAL A 29 -14.18 -6.09 -7.82
N LEU A 30 -13.08 -6.68 -7.39
CA LEU A 30 -12.65 -8.02 -7.76
C LEU A 30 -12.64 -8.89 -6.51
N ALA A 31 -13.24 -10.07 -6.58
CA ALA A 31 -13.17 -11.07 -5.52
C ALA A 31 -12.21 -12.19 -5.94
N THR A 32 -11.31 -12.59 -5.04
CA THR A 32 -10.40 -13.74 -5.24
C THR A 32 -10.53 -14.72 -4.08
N GLY A 33 -10.60 -16.02 -4.40
CA GLY A 33 -10.62 -17.12 -3.43
C GLY A 33 -9.36 -17.97 -3.52
N SER A 34 -8.73 -18.23 -2.39
CA SER A 34 -7.42 -18.89 -2.30
C SER A 34 -7.43 -20.11 -1.38
N MET A 35 -6.41 -20.97 -1.55
CA MET A 35 -6.12 -22.10 -0.66
C MET A 35 -5.71 -21.67 0.76
N ASP A 36 -5.39 -20.40 0.97
CA ASP A 36 -5.13 -19.82 2.29
C ASP A 36 -6.37 -19.66 3.19
N ASN A 37 -7.50 -20.24 2.77
CA ASN A 37 -8.78 -20.17 3.44
C ASN A 37 -9.33 -18.74 3.56
N THR A 38 -8.86 -17.81 2.72
CA THR A 38 -9.35 -16.43 2.67
C THR A 38 -9.97 -16.08 1.33
N VAL A 39 -10.91 -15.14 1.39
CA VAL A 39 -11.41 -14.40 0.22
C VAL A 39 -10.98 -12.96 0.39
N ARG A 40 -10.38 -12.37 -0.66
CA ARG A 40 -9.96 -10.98 -0.66
C ARG A 40 -10.72 -10.18 -1.70
N PHE A 41 -11.00 -8.93 -1.35
CA PHE A 41 -11.61 -7.96 -2.24
C PHE A 41 -10.57 -6.91 -2.65
N TRP A 42 -10.52 -6.64 -3.94
CA TRP A 42 -9.62 -5.66 -4.52
C TRP A 42 -10.45 -4.52 -5.12
N ILE A 43 -10.13 -3.30 -4.72
CA ILE A 43 -10.72 -2.08 -5.25
C ILE A 43 -9.62 -1.26 -5.90
N ARG A 44 -9.96 -0.56 -6.99
CA ARG A 44 -9.05 0.45 -7.53
C ARG A 44 -9.31 1.78 -6.83
N PRO A 45 -8.26 2.57 -6.53
CA PRO A 45 -8.41 3.95 -6.10
C PRO A 45 -9.27 4.73 -7.09
N ARG A 46 -10.06 5.67 -6.59
CA ARG A 46 -10.81 6.59 -7.46
C ARG A 46 -9.80 7.51 -8.13
N ALA A 47 -10.01 7.81 -9.42
CA ALA A 47 -9.13 8.75 -10.12
C ALA A 47 -9.14 10.11 -9.40
N GLY A 48 -7.98 10.54 -8.89
CA GLY A 48 -7.80 11.78 -8.14
C GLY A 48 -7.51 11.62 -6.64
N GLU A 49 -7.58 10.40 -6.10
CA GLU A 49 -7.15 10.07 -4.74
C GLU A 49 -5.78 9.36 -4.82
N GLU A 50 -4.71 10.13 -4.99
CA GLU A 50 -3.35 9.62 -4.79
C GLU A 50 -3.11 9.54 -3.28
N GLU A 51 -2.57 8.42 -2.79
CA GLU A 51 -2.30 8.24 -1.36
C GLU A 51 -1.31 9.29 -0.87
N ASP A 52 -1.80 10.29 -0.14
CA ASP A 52 -0.96 11.19 0.63
C ASP A 52 -0.21 10.33 1.66
N GLN A 53 1.06 10.03 1.38
CA GLN A 53 1.95 9.38 2.35
C GLN A 53 2.18 10.36 3.52
N GLU A 54 1.33 10.31 4.55
CA GLU A 54 1.64 10.93 5.83
C GLU A 54 2.87 10.22 6.42
N ASN A 55 4.04 10.84 6.23
CA ASN A 55 5.27 10.46 6.91
C ASN A 55 5.12 10.79 8.40
N THR A 56 4.71 9.83 9.23
CA THR A 56 4.48 10.04 10.67
C THR A 56 5.74 10.03 11.54
N ASP A 57 6.95 9.99 10.97
CA ASP A 57 8.21 9.90 11.73
C ASP A 57 8.90 11.26 11.95
N GLU A 58 8.17 12.29 12.39
CA GLU A 58 8.77 13.58 12.81
C GLU A 58 8.26 14.11 14.16
N ARG A 59 8.21 13.27 15.19
CA ARG A 59 8.05 13.75 16.58
C ARG A 59 9.21 13.33 17.48
N ASP A 60 10.02 14.35 17.79
CA ASP A 60 10.66 14.60 19.08
C ASP A 60 12.03 13.95 19.38
N VAL A 61 13.08 14.33 18.65
CA VAL A 61 14.45 14.42 19.20
C VAL A 61 15.19 15.66 18.66
N ASN A 62 14.71 16.86 19.01
CA ASN A 62 15.56 18.06 18.96
C ASN A 62 15.28 19.02 20.13
N GLU A 63 15.65 18.58 21.34
CA GLU A 63 15.93 19.56 22.40
C GLU A 63 17.17 20.38 22.00
N ASN A 64 16.93 21.65 21.70
CA ASN A 64 17.89 22.58 21.15
C ASN A 64 18.71 23.27 22.26
N LYS A 65 20.03 23.06 22.23
CA LYS A 65 21.13 24.05 22.34
C LYS A 65 21.15 25.03 23.55
N THR A 66 22.21 24.98 24.37
CA THR A 66 23.07 26.17 24.70
C THR A 66 24.29 25.80 25.54
N GLY A 67 25.49 26.17 25.09
CA GLY A 67 26.72 26.04 25.88
C GLY A 67 27.99 26.47 25.14
N GLN A 68 27.92 27.53 24.32
CA GLN A 68 29.07 28.15 23.70
C GLN A 68 29.32 29.49 24.41
N ILE A 69 30.38 29.57 25.22
CA ILE A 69 30.88 30.81 25.82
C ILE A 69 31.99 31.38 24.91
N PRO A 70 31.77 32.52 24.22
CA PRO A 70 32.87 33.27 23.64
C PRO A 70 33.52 34.14 24.73
N GLY A 71 34.84 34.35 24.61
CA GLY A 71 35.71 34.79 25.69
C GLY A 71 35.31 36.05 26.46
N LEU A 72 35.40 35.95 27.78
CA LEU A 72 36.18 36.79 28.69
C LEU A 72 36.40 36.02 29.99
#